data_AF-A0A7L5YLD0-F1
#
_entry.id   AF-A0A7L5YLD0-F1
#
_cell.length_a   1.000
_cell.length_b   1.000
_cell.length_c   1.000
_cell.angle_alpha   90.00
_cell.angle_beta   90.00
_cell.angle_gamma   90.00
#
_symmetry.space_group_name_H-M   'P 1'
#
loop_
_entity.id
_entity.type
_entity.pdbx_description
1 polymer ?
#
loop_
_entity_poly.entity_id
_entity_poly.type
_entity_poly.pdbx_seq_one_letter_code
_entity_poly.pdbx_strand_id
1 'polypeptide(L)'
;MTVYLQTDGNEQITKMSFQGEGCIISQAATSMIMEMFNGKTLHDIETTDNRVIIDILGREIATTRLRCATLGLTTAQNAVSTLRRQRMAAAHGIELSHPHAPESAPPDKVGQA
;
A
#
# COMPACT_ATOMS: atom_id res chain seq x y z
N MET A 1 -3.40 9.84 1.40
CA MET A 1 -3.71 8.60 0.65
C MET A 1 -3.78 7.45 1.62
N THR A 2 -4.76 6.58 1.45
CA THR A 2 -5.05 5.40 2.27
C THR A 2 -4.93 4.19 1.37
N VAL A 3 -4.21 3.16 1.82
CA VAL A 3 -4.07 1.88 1.10
C VAL A 3 -4.89 0.82 1.82
N TYR A 4 -5.64 0.06 1.05
CA TYR A 4 -6.42 -1.08 1.49
C TYR A 4 -5.80 -2.34 0.90
N LEU A 5 -5.68 -3.39 1.71
CA LEU A 5 -5.18 -4.67 1.27
C LEU A 5 -5.95 -5.81 1.95
N GLN A 6 -6.12 -6.90 1.22
CA GLN A 6 -6.67 -8.15 1.70
C GLN A 6 -5.63 -9.24 1.48
N THR A 7 -5.57 -10.21 2.40
CA THR A 7 -4.71 -11.38 2.26
C THR A 7 -5.47 -12.67 2.45
N ASP A 8 -4.95 -13.76 1.89
CA ASP A 8 -5.36 -15.11 2.22
C ASP A 8 -4.73 -15.57 3.55
N GLY A 9 -4.94 -16.85 3.89
CA GLY A 9 -4.36 -17.50 5.08
C GLY A 9 -2.85 -17.72 5.02
N ASN A 10 -2.22 -17.55 3.85
CA ASN A 10 -0.78 -17.71 3.62
C ASN A 10 -0.06 -16.37 3.49
N GLU A 11 -0.70 -15.26 3.90
CA GLU A 11 -0.18 -13.90 3.79
C GLU A 11 0.09 -13.45 2.34
N GLN A 12 -0.58 -14.08 1.36
CA GLN A 12 -0.59 -13.61 -0.03
C GLN A 12 -1.68 -12.55 -0.20
N ILE A 13 -1.33 -11.48 -0.88
CA ILE A 13 -2.20 -10.36 -1.19
C ILE A 13 -3.17 -10.80 -2.28
N THR A 14 -4.45 -10.84 -1.96
CA THR A 14 -5.52 -11.18 -2.91
C THR A 14 -6.11 -9.95 -3.59
N LYS A 15 -5.99 -8.79 -2.93
CA LYS A 15 -6.49 -7.51 -3.44
C LYS A 15 -5.75 -6.35 -2.80
N MET A 16 -5.42 -5.34 -3.61
CA MET A 16 -4.96 -4.04 -3.16
C MET A 16 -5.71 -2.92 -3.88
N SER A 17 -6.03 -1.87 -3.14
CA SER A 17 -6.59 -0.64 -3.68
C SER A 17 -6.14 0.54 -2.84
N PHE A 18 -6.35 1.75 -3.35
CA PHE A 18 -6.01 2.96 -2.62
C PHE A 18 -7.07 4.03 -2.84
N GLN A 19 -7.12 5.00 -1.92
CA GLN A 19 -7.98 6.16 -2.01
C GLN A 19 -7.24 7.40 -1.50
N GLY A 20 -7.55 8.55 -2.08
CA GLY A 20 -7.13 9.84 -1.57
C GLY A 20 -6.60 10.74 -2.67
N GLU A 21 -6.45 12.01 -2.33
CA GLU A 21 -6.01 13.04 -3.28
C GLU A 21 -4.49 13.20 -3.24
N GLY A 22 -3.94 13.61 -4.38
CA GLY A 22 -2.51 13.81 -4.57
C GLY A 22 -2.21 14.28 -5.99
N CYS A 23 -0.95 14.64 -6.25
CA CYS A 23 -0.54 14.99 -7.60
C CYS A 23 -0.60 13.78 -8.55
N ILE A 24 -0.63 14.03 -9.85
CA ILE A 24 -0.71 12.97 -10.88
C ILE A 24 0.42 11.92 -10.71
N ILE A 25 1.64 12.34 -10.37
CA ILE A 25 2.74 11.41 -10.14
C ILE A 25 2.46 10.48 -8.96
N SER A 26 1.92 10.99 -7.85
CA SER A 26 1.57 10.13 -6.71
C SER A 26 0.42 9.18 -7.02
N GLN A 27 -0.57 9.61 -7.82
CA GLN A 27 -1.68 8.76 -8.27
C GLN A 27 -1.16 7.63 -9.17
N ALA A 28 -0.37 7.98 -10.19
CA ALA A 28 0.20 7.02 -11.14
C ALA A 28 1.18 6.05 -10.48
N ALA A 29 2.11 6.55 -9.66
CA ALA A 29 3.04 5.71 -8.91
C ALA A 29 2.29 4.73 -8.00
N THR A 30 1.24 5.18 -7.32
CA THR A 30 0.47 4.30 -6.43
C THR A 30 -0.33 3.26 -7.20
N SER A 31 -0.98 3.63 -8.31
CA SER A 31 -1.69 2.68 -9.17
C SER A 31 -0.76 1.55 -9.63
N MET A 32 0.42 1.91 -10.13
CA MET A 32 1.47 0.96 -10.51
C MET A 32 1.88 0.06 -9.35
N ILE A 33 2.06 0.62 -8.15
CA ILE A 33 2.43 -0.15 -6.95
C ILE A 33 1.34 -1.14 -6.55
N MET A 34 0.06 -0.76 -6.64
CA MET A 34 -1.05 -1.68 -6.34
C MET A 34 -1.05 -2.88 -7.31
N GLU A 35 -0.79 -2.63 -8.59
CA GLU A 35 -0.68 -3.68 -9.61
C GLU A 35 0.54 -4.57 -9.36
N MET A 36 1.69 -3.99 -9.02
CA MET A 36 2.95 -4.71 -8.79
C MET A 36 2.86 -5.74 -7.66
N PHE A 37 2.11 -5.42 -6.60
CA PHE A 37 2.00 -6.26 -5.40
C PHE A 37 0.75 -7.13 -5.34
N ASN A 38 -0.17 -7.01 -6.29
CA ASN A 38 -1.32 -7.91 -6.34
C ASN A 38 -0.84 -9.35 -6.62
N GLY A 39 -1.24 -10.31 -5.79
CA GLY A 39 -0.75 -11.69 -5.85
C GLY A 39 0.66 -11.90 -5.28
N LYS A 40 1.27 -10.89 -4.65
CA LYS A 40 2.56 -11.02 -3.92
C LYS A 40 2.33 -11.28 -2.43
N THR A 41 3.38 -11.58 -1.70
CA THR A 41 3.30 -11.76 -0.24
C THR A 41 3.40 -10.41 0.49
N LEU A 42 2.91 -10.36 1.73
CA LEU A 42 3.16 -9.22 2.62
C LEU A 42 4.65 -8.92 2.79
N HIS A 43 5.48 -9.96 2.80
CA HIS A 43 6.93 -9.84 2.93
C HIS A 43 7.57 -9.12 1.74
N ASP A 44 7.05 -9.32 0.53
CA ASP A 44 7.54 -8.64 -0.66
C ASP A 44 7.35 -7.12 -0.55
N ILE A 45 6.23 -6.66 -0.01
CA ILE A 45 6.01 -5.22 0.27
C ILE A 45 7.00 -4.71 1.32
N GLU A 46 7.16 -5.44 2.42
CA GLU A 46 8.01 -5.06 3.56
C GLU A 46 9.49 -4.92 3.16
N THR A 47 9.96 -5.76 2.23
CA THR A 47 11.37 -5.82 1.82
C THR A 47 11.71 -5.04 0.55
N THR A 48 10.70 -4.58 -0.20
CA THR A 48 10.94 -3.79 -1.40
C THR A 48 11.55 -2.43 -1.05
N ASP A 49 12.70 -2.12 -1.66
CA ASP A 49 13.36 -0.83 -1.54
C ASP A 49 12.72 0.22 -2.47
N ASN A 50 12.67 1.48 -2.02
CA ASN A 50 12.20 2.61 -2.81
C ASN A 50 12.91 2.76 -4.17
N ARG A 51 14.17 2.30 -4.28
CA ARG A 51 14.95 2.28 -5.53
C ARG A 51 14.25 1.49 -6.64
N VAL A 52 13.57 0.40 -6.30
CA VAL A 52 12.81 -0.39 -7.29
C VAL A 52 11.73 0.48 -7.93
N ILE A 53 10.99 1.24 -7.12
CA ILE A 53 9.94 2.14 -7.61
C ILE A 53 10.51 3.29 -8.43
N ILE A 54 11.65 3.83 -8.00
CA ILE A 54 12.38 4.89 -8.72
C ILE A 54 12.85 4.40 -10.09
N ASP A 55 13.35 3.17 -10.18
CA ASP A 55 13.84 2.60 -11.43
C ASP A 55 12.70 2.29 -12.40
N ILE A 56 11.53 1.83 -11.91
CA ILE A 56 10.35 1.58 -12.75
C ILE A 56 9.74 2.89 -13.27
N LEU A 57 9.61 3.92 -12.41
CA LEU A 57 9.09 5.24 -12.82
C LEU A 57 10.08 6.02 -13.71
N GLY A 58 11.35 5.64 -13.70
CA GLY A 58 12.43 6.39 -14.32
C GLY A 58 13.07 7.39 -13.36
N ARG A 59 14.40 7.32 -13.25
CA ARG A 59 15.20 8.13 -12.30
C ARG A 59 15.00 9.63 -12.48
N GLU A 60 14.85 10.12 -13.70
CA GLU A 60 14.65 11.56 -13.95
C GLU A 60 13.32 12.05 -13.36
N ILE A 61 12.23 11.32 -13.60
CA ILE A 61 10.91 11.66 -13.06
C ILE A 61 10.91 11.54 -11.54
N ALA A 62 11.44 10.42 -11.04
CA ALA A 62 11.41 10.14 -9.60
C ALA A 62 12.31 11.08 -8.78
N THR A 63 13.47 11.50 -9.27
CA THR A 63 14.36 12.41 -8.52
C THR A 63 13.76 13.80 -8.34
N THR A 64 13.02 14.32 -9.32
CA THR A 64 12.34 15.63 -9.18
C THR A 64 11.18 15.60 -8.18
N ARG A 65 10.53 14.43 -8.00
CA ARG A 65 9.32 14.28 -7.19
C ARG A 65 9.36 13.04 -6.30
N LEU A 66 10.50 12.85 -5.62
CA LEU A 66 10.80 11.63 -4.86
C LEU A 66 9.71 11.25 -3.87
N ARG A 67 9.24 12.21 -3.06
CA ARG A 67 8.16 11.96 -2.08
C ARG A 67 6.87 11.46 -2.73
N CYS A 68 6.53 11.98 -3.92
CA CYS A 68 5.33 11.55 -4.64
C CYS A 68 5.52 10.16 -5.26
N ALA A 69 6.71 9.88 -5.80
CA ALA A 69 7.06 8.60 -6.38
C ALA A 69 7.04 7.46 -5.35
N THR A 70 7.51 7.71 -4.12
CA THR A 70 7.61 6.69 -3.07
C THR A 70 6.39 6.62 -2.15
N LEU A 71 5.42 7.53 -2.27
CA LEU A 71 4.30 7.62 -1.32
C LEU A 71 3.45 6.34 -1.29
N GLY A 72 3.20 5.73 -2.44
CA GLY A 72 2.41 4.50 -2.52
C GLY A 72 3.06 3.34 -1.77
N LEU A 73 4.37 3.15 -1.94
CA LEU A 73 5.11 2.05 -1.32
C LEU A 73 5.19 2.22 0.19
N THR A 74 5.55 3.42 0.67
CA THR A 74 5.63 3.68 2.11
C THR A 74 4.26 3.57 2.79
N THR A 75 3.18 3.98 2.11
CA THR A 75 1.82 3.81 2.63
C THR A 75 1.41 2.34 2.67
N ALA A 76 1.75 1.55 1.65
CA ALA A 76 1.52 0.11 1.64
C ALA A 76 2.29 -0.61 2.76
N GLN A 77 3.58 -0.28 2.96
CA GLN A 77 4.39 -0.80 4.06
C GLN A 77 3.78 -0.49 5.44
N ASN A 78 3.26 0.73 5.62
CA ASN A 78 2.54 1.11 6.84
C ASN A 78 1.24 0.30 7.04
N ALA A 79 0.51 0.02 5.96
CA ALA A 79 -0.69 -0.82 6.01
C ALA A 79 -0.33 -2.26 6.44
N VAL A 80 0.73 -2.85 5.88
CA VAL A 80 1.23 -4.17 6.29
C VAL A 80 1.64 -4.18 7.76
N SER A 81 2.44 -3.19 8.19
CA SER A 81 2.86 -3.04 9.59
C SER A 81 1.67 -2.92 10.55
N THR A 82 0.61 -2.21 10.13
CA THR A 82 -0.63 -2.08 10.90
C THR A 82 -1.37 -3.41 11.00
N LEU A 83 -1.49 -4.16 9.89
CA LEU A 83 -2.10 -5.49 9.89
C LEU A 83 -1.34 -6.46 10.81
N ARG A 84 -0.01 -6.45 10.77
CA ARG A 84 0.84 -7.27 11.67
C ARG A 84 0.56 -6.95 13.15
N ARG A 85 0.48 -5.66 13.50
CA ARG A 85 0.14 -5.22 14.87
C ARG A 85 -1.26 -5.68 15.29
N GLN A 86 -2.25 -5.56 14.40
CA GLN A 86 -3.62 -6.02 14.66
C GLN A 86 -3.69 -7.54 14.88
N ARG A 87 -3.00 -8.33 14.04
CA ARG A 87 -2.91 -9.79 14.21
C ARG A 87 -2.26 -10.18 15.54
N MET A 88 -1.18 -9.52 15.90
CA MET A 88 -0.50 -9.75 17.18
C MET A 88 -1.41 -9.38 18.37
N ALA A 89 -2.05 -8.22 18.32
CA ALA A 89 -2.95 -7.79 19.39
C ALA A 89 -4.15 -8.74 19.54
N ALA A 90 -4.76 -9.17 18.42
CA ALA A 90 -5.84 -10.15 18.41
C ALA A 90 -5.40 -11.50 19.01
N ALA A 91 -4.19 -11.97 18.71
CA ALA A 91 -3.63 -13.19 19.30
C ALA A 91 -3.43 -13.10 20.82
N HIS A 92 -3.29 -11.89 21.36
CA HIS A 92 -3.18 -11.63 22.79
C HIS A 92 -4.47 -11.09 23.43
N GLY A 93 -5.59 -11.09 22.71
CA GLY A 93 -6.88 -10.59 23.20
C GLY A 93 -6.90 -9.08 23.48
N ILE A 94 -5.99 -8.31 22.88
CA ILE A 94 -5.90 -6.86 23.01
C ILE A 94 -6.66 -6.22 21.85
N GLU A 95 -7.70 -5.46 22.16
CA GLU A 95 -8.40 -4.65 21.16
C GLU A 95 -7.62 -3.36 20.90
N LEU A 96 -7.02 -3.24 19.71
CA LEU A 96 -6.42 -1.98 19.28
C LEU A 96 -7.48 -1.08 18.66
N SER A 97 -7.50 0.17 19.08
CA SER A 97 -8.22 1.23 18.37
C SER A 97 -7.68 1.29 16.94
N HIS A 98 -8.55 1.04 15.96
CA HIS A 98 -8.14 1.09 14.56
C HIS A 98 -7.85 2.55 14.22
N PRO A 99 -6.71 2.89 13.57
CA PRO A 99 -6.57 4.20 12.97
C PRO A 99 -7.73 4.40 11.98
N HIS A 100 -8.31 5.61 11.95
CA HIS A 100 -9.51 5.96 11.18
C HIS A 100 -9.54 5.31 9.79
N ALA A 101 -10.17 4.13 9.70
CA ALA A 101 -10.60 3.59 8.43
C ALA A 101 -11.70 4.55 7.94
N PRO A 102 -11.60 5.10 6.72
CA PRO A 102 -12.69 5.91 6.19
C PRO A 102 -14.00 5.12 6.28
N GLU A 103 -15.09 5.82 6.59
CA GLU A 103 -16.45 5.27 6.82
C GLU A 103 -17.02 4.45 5.64
N SER A 104 -16.30 4.40 4.52
CA SER A 104 -16.47 3.39 3.49
C SER A 104 -15.09 2.93 3.00
N ALA A 105 -14.78 1.64 3.18
CA ALA A 105 -13.81 0.98 2.33
C ALA A 105 -14.29 1.13 0.87
N PRO A 106 -13.46 1.58 -0.08
CA PRO A 106 -13.95 1.75 -1.44
C PRO A 106 -14.43 0.38 -1.97
N PRO A 107 -15.70 0.29 -2.42
CA PRO A 107 -16.25 -0.94 -2.95
C PRO A 107 -15.54 -1.25 -4.27
N ASP A 108 -14.83 -2.37 -4.35
CA ASP A 108 -14.44 -3.03 -5.59
C ASP A 108 -13.90 -2.18 -6.76
N LYS A 109 -13.38 -0.97 -6.51
CA LYS A 109 -12.81 -0.13 -7.57
C LYS A 109 -11.35 -0.50 -7.74
N VAL A 110 -11.15 -1.53 -8.57
CA VAL A 110 -9.93 -1.72 -9.36
C VAL A 110 -9.60 -0.40 -10.04
N GLY A 111 -8.31 -0.07 -10.05
CA GLY A 111 -7.73 1.23 -10.40
C GLY A 111 -8.54 2.06 -11.39
N GLN A 112 -8.80 3.31 -11.01
CA GLN A 112 -9.15 4.37 -11.94
C GLN A 112 -8.42 5.61 -11.48
N ALA A 113 -7.35 5.92 -12.22
CA ALA A 113 -6.72 7.22 -12.27
C ALA A 113 -7.65 8.25 -12.93
#